data_AF-A0A0F4RAW0-F1
#
_entry.id   AF-A0A0F4RAW0-F1
#
_cell.length_a   1.000
_cell.length_b   1.000
_cell.length_c   1.000
_cell.angle_alpha   90.00
_cell.angle_beta   90.00
_cell.angle_gamma   90.00
#
_symmetry.space_group_name_H-M   'P 1'
#
loop_
_entity.id
_entity.type
_entity.pdbx_description
1 polymer ?
#
loop_
_entity_poly.entity_id
_entity_poly.type
_entity_poly.pdbx_seq_one_letter_code
_entity_poly.pdbx_strand_id
1 'polypeptide(L)'
;MSLLLELAGNKAKARAAAKELTIAQLENLISGFSNALEKLKEEESLRQAEEAQRTEKAEELAKLIAQSGLTLDEIAALSAPKAIATKGKSVEPKYRLEVNGEEHLWTGRGRTPKVFQEYFDAGNSRESCEL
;
A
#
# COMPACT_ATOMS: atom_id res chain seq x y z
N MET A 1 -11.81 -29.46 4.42
CA MET A 1 -10.65 -29.83 3.58
C MET A 1 -11.01 -29.60 2.12
N SER A 2 -10.08 -29.15 1.29
CA SER A 2 -10.33 -28.95 -0.14
C SER A 2 -10.53 -30.30 -0.84
N LEU A 3 -11.66 -30.48 -1.51
CA LEU A 3 -12.01 -31.72 -2.22
C LEU A 3 -10.89 -32.18 -3.17
N LEU A 4 -10.30 -31.23 -3.91
CA LEU A 4 -9.20 -31.51 -4.85
C LEU A 4 -7.95 -32.09 -4.17
N LEU A 5 -7.64 -31.66 -2.94
CA LEU A 5 -6.50 -32.18 -2.19
C LEU A 5 -6.73 -33.63 -1.75
N GLU A 6 -7.94 -33.96 -1.31
CA GLU A 6 -8.31 -35.34 -0.98
C GLU A 6 -8.30 -36.25 -2.21
N LEU A 7 -8.79 -35.77 -3.36
CA LEU A 7 -8.76 -36.53 -4.61
C LEU A 7 -7.32 -36.72 -5.12
N ALA A 8 -6.46 -35.70 -5.00
CA ALA A 8 -5.05 -35.79 -5.36
C ALA A 8 -4.29 -36.81 -4.50
N GLY A 9 -4.61 -36.89 -3.20
CA GLY A 9 -3.96 -37.80 -2.25
C GLY A 9 -4.50 -39.23 -2.26
N ASN A 10 -5.70 -39.49 -2.82
CA ASN A 10 -6.34 -40.80 -2.76
C ASN A 10 -6.90 -41.25 -4.12
N LYS A 11 -6.18 -42.16 -4.78
CA LYS A 11 -6.54 -42.73 -6.08
C LYS A 11 -7.89 -43.45 -6.08
N ALA A 12 -8.31 -44.07 -4.98
CA ALA A 12 -9.60 -44.77 -4.92
C ALA A 12 -10.77 -43.76 -4.90
N LYS A 13 -10.64 -42.67 -4.13
CA LYS A 13 -11.62 -41.58 -4.13
C LYS A 13 -11.66 -40.86 -5.48
N ALA A 14 -10.50 -40.59 -6.09
CA ALA A 14 -10.42 -40.00 -7.44
C ALA A 14 -11.14 -40.86 -8.49
N ARG A 15 -10.95 -42.18 -8.46
CA ARG A 15 -11.66 -43.10 -9.37
C ARG A 15 -13.16 -43.17 -9.09
N ALA A 16 -13.57 -43.10 -7.83
CA ALA A 16 -14.99 -43.06 -7.48
C ALA A 16 -15.65 -41.80 -8.07
N ALA A 17 -15.05 -40.62 -7.84
CA ALA A 17 -15.52 -39.36 -8.41
C ALA A 17 -15.51 -39.35 -9.95
N ALA A 18 -14.49 -39.97 -10.57
CA ALA A 18 -14.42 -40.06 -12.03
C ALA A 18 -15.53 -40.92 -12.64
N LYS A 19 -16.08 -41.90 -11.91
CA LYS A 19 -17.22 -42.73 -12.38
C LYS A 19 -18.55 -42.00 -12.35
N GLU A 20 -18.66 -40.89 -11.61
CA GLU A 20 -19.85 -40.05 -11.57
C GLU A 20 -19.94 -39.12 -12.78
N LEU A 21 -18.86 -39.01 -13.56
CA LEU A 21 -18.76 -38.16 -14.75
C LEU A 21 -18.87 -38.99 -16.03
N THR A 22 -19.38 -38.37 -17.09
CA THR A 22 -19.25 -38.92 -18.44
C THR A 22 -17.81 -38.82 -18.94
N ILE A 23 -17.44 -39.66 -19.91
CA ILE A 23 -16.10 -39.66 -20.50
C ILE A 23 -15.72 -38.26 -21.01
N ALA A 24 -16.62 -37.60 -21.76
CA ALA A 24 -16.40 -36.26 -22.29
C ALA A 24 -16.17 -35.20 -21.18
N GLN A 25 -16.90 -35.29 -20.06
CA GLN A 25 -16.70 -34.39 -18.91
C GLN A 25 -15.36 -34.65 -18.23
N LEU A 26 -14.95 -35.92 -18.10
CA LEU A 26 -13.66 -36.28 -17.53
C LEU A 26 -12.50 -35.81 -18.40
N GLU A 27 -12.60 -35.95 -19.73
CA GLU A 27 -11.61 -35.43 -20.68
C GLU A 27 -11.49 -33.90 -20.61
N ASN A 28 -12.63 -33.20 -20.54
CA ASN A 28 -12.63 -31.74 -20.40
C ASN A 28 -12.00 -31.30 -19.06
N LEU A 29 -12.29 -32.02 -17.97
CA LEU A 29 -11.68 -31.77 -16.66
C LEU A 29 -10.16 -31.96 -16.70
N ILE A 30 -9.68 -33.04 -17.33
CA ILE A 30 -8.25 -33.33 -17.49
C ILE A 30 -7.58 -32.24 -18.33
N SER A 31 -8.21 -31.81 -19.42
CA SER A 31 -7.71 -30.72 -20.27
C SER A 31 -7.57 -29.41 -19.48
N GLY A 32 -8.59 -29.03 -18.71
CA GLY A 32 -8.57 -27.86 -17.85
C GLY A 32 -7.46 -27.91 -16.80
N PHE A 33 -7.29 -29.05 -16.11
CA PHE A 33 -6.19 -29.22 -15.15
C PHE A 33 -4.82 -29.25 -15.80
N SER A 34 -4.69 -29.78 -17.00
CA SER A 34 -3.43 -29.77 -17.75
C SER A 34 -3.03 -28.34 -18.10
N ASN A 35 -3.97 -27.52 -18.60
CA ASN A 35 -3.71 -26.10 -18.87
C ASN A 35 -3.36 -25.31 -17.60
N ALA A 36 -4.07 -25.58 -16.49
CA ALA A 36 -3.76 -24.95 -15.21
C ALA A 36 -2.37 -25.35 -14.70
N LEU A 37 -1.97 -26.61 -14.87
CA LEU A 37 -0.64 -27.09 -14.51
C LEU A 37 0.46 -26.41 -15.33
N GLU A 38 0.26 -26.23 -16.64
CA GLU A 38 1.23 -25.53 -17.50
C GLU A 38 1.41 -24.07 -17.06
N LYS A 39 0.33 -23.36 -16.78
CA LYS A 39 0.40 -21.98 -16.28
C LYS A 39 1.14 -21.88 -14.95
N LEU A 40 0.83 -22.76 -14.00
CA LEU A 40 1.51 -22.78 -12.71
C LEU A 40 3.01 -23.08 -12.84
N LYS A 41 3.41 -23.96 -13.76
CA LYS A 41 4.83 -24.23 -14.04
C LYS A 41 5.52 -23.05 -14.69
N GLU A 42 4.84 -22.35 -15.60
CA GLU A 42 5.38 -21.12 -16.22
C GLU A 42 5.58 -20.02 -15.17
N GLU A 43 4.58 -19.79 -14.31
CA GLU A 43 4.68 -18.83 -13.20
C GLU A 43 5.80 -19.20 -12.22
N GLU A 44 5.92 -20.48 -11.85
CA GLU A 44 6.99 -20.94 -10.96
C GLU A 44 8.37 -20.80 -11.61
N SER A 45 8.50 -21.12 -12.90
CA SER A 45 9.74 -20.93 -13.65
C SER A 45 10.13 -19.45 -13.76
N LEU A 46 9.17 -18.57 -14.05
CA LEU A 46 9.39 -17.12 -14.09
C LEU A 46 9.83 -16.58 -12.73
N ARG A 47 9.17 -17.03 -11.66
CA ARG A 47 9.53 -16.66 -10.30
C ARG A 47 10.93 -17.15 -9.93
N GLN A 48 11.26 -18.40 -10.24
CA GLN A 48 12.60 -18.95 -10.02
C GLN A 48 13.66 -18.20 -10.82
N ALA A 49 13.36 -17.83 -12.07
CA ALA A 49 14.26 -17.03 -12.91
C ALA A 49 14.45 -15.60 -12.36
N GLU A 50 13.40 -14.98 -11.81
CA GLU A 50 13.49 -13.67 -11.15
C GLU A 50 14.31 -13.76 -9.86
N GLU A 51 14.09 -14.77 -9.03
CA GLU A 51 14.86 -15.00 -7.81
C GLU A 51 16.33 -15.29 -8.13
N ALA A 52 16.61 -16.07 -9.18
CA ALA A 52 17.98 -16.32 -9.67
C ALA A 52 18.65 -15.04 -10.17
N GLN A 53 17.97 -14.25 -11.01
CA GLN A 53 18.52 -12.96 -11.48
C GLN A 53 18.76 -11.99 -10.31
N ARG A 54 17.85 -11.94 -9.34
CA ARG A 54 17.99 -11.08 -8.16
C ARG A 54 19.17 -11.50 -7.29
N THR A 55 19.37 -12.80 -7.10
CA THR A 55 20.50 -13.34 -6.34
C THR A 55 21.83 -13.11 -7.07
N GLU A 56 21.91 -13.39 -8.36
CA GLU A 56 23.10 -13.08 -9.18
C GLU A 56 23.45 -11.58 -9.11
N LYS A 57 22.45 -10.70 -9.28
CA LYS A 57 22.68 -9.24 -9.17
C LYS A 57 23.14 -8.84 -7.77
N ALA A 58 22.59 -9.44 -6.72
CA ALA A 58 23.03 -9.18 -5.35
C ALA A 58 24.48 -9.62 -5.13
N GLU A 59 24.88 -10.77 -5.67
CA GLU A 59 26.26 -11.27 -5.60
C GLU A 59 27.24 -10.40 -6.40
N GLU A 60 26.86 -9.95 -7.61
CA GLU A 60 27.65 -9.00 -8.40
C GLU A 60 27.86 -7.68 -7.64
N LEU A 61 26.79 -7.14 -7.05
CA LEU A 61 26.87 -5.92 -6.24
C LEU A 61 27.74 -6.12 -4.99
N ALA A 62 27.61 -7.25 -4.29
CA ALA A 62 28.44 -7.57 -3.14
C ALA A 62 29.93 -7.63 -3.50
N LYS A 63 30.28 -8.22 -4.66
CA LYS A 63 31.65 -8.25 -5.17
C LYS A 63 32.16 -6.83 -5.48
N LEU A 64 31.35 -5.99 -6.13
CA LEU A 64 31.72 -4.61 -6.45
C LEU A 64 31.98 -3.78 -5.18
N ILE A 65 31.11 -3.92 -4.17
CA ILE A 65 31.28 -3.26 -2.86
C ILE A 65 32.59 -3.71 -2.21
N ALA A 66 32.86 -5.02 -2.15
CA ALA A 66 34.09 -5.55 -1.60
C ALA A 66 35.35 -5.05 -2.33
N GLN A 67 35.30 -4.91 -3.67
CA GLN A 67 36.41 -4.36 -4.47
C GLN A 67 36.63 -2.86 -4.24
N SER A 68 35.56 -2.10 -4.01
CA SER A 68 35.64 -0.65 -3.76
C SER A 68 36.18 -0.29 -2.38
N GLY A 69 36.25 -1.26 -1.45
CA GLY A 69 36.67 -1.03 -0.07
C GLY A 69 35.64 -0.27 0.77
N LEU A 70 34.45 0.01 0.24
CA LEU A 70 33.36 0.67 0.93
C LEU A 70 32.57 -0.33 1.78
N THR A 71 32.07 0.12 2.93
CA THR A 71 31.19 -0.68 3.78
C THR A 71 29.71 -0.46 3.40
N LEU A 72 28.87 -1.47 3.68
CA LEU A 72 27.41 -1.36 3.49
C LEU A 72 26.80 -0.15 4.22
N ASP A 73 27.37 0.21 5.38
CA ASP A 73 26.92 1.32 6.21
C ASP A 73 27.19 2.68 5.53
N GLU A 74 28.36 2.85 4.93
CA GLU A 74 28.70 4.07 4.18
C GLU A 74 27.84 4.25 2.93
N ILE A 75 27.50 3.15 2.25
CA ILE A 75 26.59 3.18 1.09
C ILE A 75 25.16 3.54 1.55
N ALA A 76 24.71 2.94 2.66
CA ALA A 76 23.40 3.25 3.23
C ALA A 76 23.29 4.71 3.69
N ALA A 77 24.37 5.28 4.24
CA ALA A 77 24.44 6.68 4.64
C ALA A 77 24.31 7.65 3.45
N LEU A 78 24.80 7.27 2.26
CA LEU A 78 24.65 8.05 1.02
C LEU A 78 23.23 7.99 0.44
N SER A 79 22.48 6.92 0.70
CA SER A 79 21.10 6.72 0.23
C SER A 79 20.02 7.30 1.15
N ALA A 80 20.37 7.80 2.34
CA ALA A 80 19.40 8.39 3.26
C ALA A 80 18.81 9.70 2.68
N PRO A 81 17.48 9.84 2.57
CA PRO A 81 16.87 11.09 2.12
C PRO A 81 17.12 12.17 3.17
N LYS A 82 17.83 13.25 2.80
CA LYS A 82 17.94 14.46 3.63
C LYS A 82 16.54 15.05 3.80
N ALA A 83 15.95 14.87 4.98
CA ALA A 83 14.67 15.47 5.32
C ALA A 83 14.80 17.00 5.31
N ILE A 84 14.26 17.66 4.29
CA ILE A 84 14.07 19.12 4.27
C ILE A 84 12.83 19.41 5.10
N ALA A 85 13.03 19.71 6.39
CA ALA A 85 11.95 20.06 7.30
C ALA A 85 11.47 21.51 7.05
N THR A 86 10.55 21.71 6.10
CA THR A 86 9.77 22.96 6.02
C THR A 86 8.46 22.83 6.78
N LYS A 87 8.53 22.88 8.11
CA LYS A 87 7.33 23.04 8.96
C LYS A 87 7.11 24.54 9.16
N GLY A 88 6.24 25.14 8.35
CA GLY A 88 5.84 26.54 8.51
C GLY A 88 5.25 26.78 9.89
N LYS A 89 5.68 27.86 10.57
CA LYS A 89 5.16 28.26 11.90
C LYS A 89 3.65 28.48 11.81
N SER A 90 2.88 27.77 12.62
CA SER A 90 1.46 28.06 12.82
C SER A 90 1.33 29.44 13.47
N VAL A 91 0.60 30.35 12.84
CA VAL A 91 0.37 31.71 13.34
C VAL A 91 -0.77 31.68 14.35
N GLU A 92 -0.64 32.44 15.43
CA GLU A 92 -1.62 32.53 16.50
C GLU A 92 -2.94 33.17 16.04
N PRO A 93 -4.09 32.76 16.61
CA PRO A 93 -5.40 33.35 16.29
C PRO A 93 -5.46 34.83 16.70
N LYS A 94 -6.05 35.69 15.86
CA LYS A 94 -6.17 37.13 16.09
C LYS A 94 -7.56 37.54 16.58
N TYR A 95 -8.59 36.75 16.30
CA TYR A 95 -9.98 37.04 16.65
C TYR A 95 -10.58 35.89 17.45
N ARG A 96 -11.39 36.19 18.47
CA ARG A 96 -12.19 35.24 19.28
C ARG A 96 -13.64 35.71 19.34
N LEU A 97 -14.56 34.79 19.08
CA LEU A 97 -16.01 35.03 19.15
C LEU A 97 -16.69 33.87 19.88
N GLU A 98 -17.59 34.16 20.82
CA GLU A 98 -18.42 33.14 21.47
C GLU A 98 -19.85 33.23 20.94
N VAL A 99 -20.35 32.15 20.33
CA VAL A 99 -21.72 32.08 19.77
C VAL A 99 -22.34 30.78 20.25
N ASN A 100 -23.55 30.87 20.84
CA ASN A 100 -24.25 29.72 21.42
C ASN A 100 -23.46 28.93 22.48
N GLY A 101 -22.51 29.59 23.18
CA GLY A 101 -21.67 28.95 24.20
C GLY A 101 -20.45 28.19 23.65
N GLU A 102 -20.16 28.31 22.34
CA GLU A 102 -18.95 27.76 21.71
C GLU A 102 -17.99 28.88 21.32
N GLU A 103 -16.72 28.76 21.72
CA GLU A 103 -15.63 29.68 21.38
C GLU A 103 -15.05 29.38 20.00
N HIS A 104 -15.07 30.37 19.12
CA HIS A 104 -14.49 30.30 17.78
C HIS A 104 -13.27 31.23 17.66
N LEU A 105 -12.15 30.67 17.19
CA LEU A 105 -10.89 31.38 17.00
C LEU A 105 -10.55 31.54 15.51
N TRP A 106 -10.11 32.71 15.09
CA TRP A 106 -9.72 32.97 13.71
C TRP A 106 -8.43 33.78 13.62
N THR A 107 -7.47 33.32 12.80
CA THR A 107 -6.16 33.97 12.60
C THR A 107 -6.23 35.25 11.77
N GLY A 108 -7.40 35.62 11.24
CA GLY A 108 -7.56 36.77 10.34
C GLY A 108 -6.94 36.57 8.96
N ARG A 109 -6.40 35.38 8.67
CA ARG A 109 -5.85 35.00 7.36
C ARG A 109 -6.81 34.08 6.62
N GLY A 110 -7.05 34.36 5.34
CA GLY A 110 -7.91 33.55 4.47
C GLY A 110 -9.40 33.87 4.59
N ARG A 111 -10.26 32.94 4.16
CA ARG A 111 -11.71 33.12 4.11
C ARG A 111 -12.29 33.22 5.53
N THR A 112 -13.08 34.26 5.79
CA THR A 112 -13.74 34.48 7.08
C THR A 112 -14.66 33.31 7.43
N PRO A 113 -14.55 32.73 8.63
CA PRO A 113 -15.47 31.70 9.10
C PRO A 113 -16.89 32.26 9.20
N LYS A 114 -17.89 31.41 8.92
CA LYS A 114 -19.29 31.81 8.83
C LYS A 114 -19.78 32.53 10.10
N VAL A 115 -19.34 32.08 11.27
CA VAL A 115 -19.66 32.68 12.58
C VAL A 115 -19.19 34.13 12.71
N PHE A 116 -17.99 34.46 12.24
CA PHE A 116 -17.48 35.84 12.21
C PHE A 116 -18.19 36.67 11.15
N GLN A 117 -18.54 36.06 10.02
CA GLN A 117 -19.28 36.73 8.95
C GLN A 117 -20.69 37.12 9.40
N GLU A 118 -21.43 36.22 10.06
CA GLU A 118 -22.76 36.51 10.63
C GLU A 118 -22.69 37.58 11.73
N TYR A 119 -21.63 37.56 12.54
CA TYR A 119 -21.39 38.60 13.55
C TYR A 119 -21.15 39.99 12.93
N PHE A 120 -20.39 40.07 11.83
CA PHE A 120 -20.19 41.33 11.10
C PHE A 120 -21.43 41.78 10.33
N ASP A 121 -22.22 40.84 9.80
CA ASP A 121 -23.48 41.13 9.09
C ASP A 121 -24.54 41.69 10.05
N ALA A 122 -24.53 41.26 11.31
CA ALA A 122 -25.33 41.83 12.40
C ALA A 122 -24.92 43.27 12.80
N GLY A 123 -23.99 43.90 12.08
CA GLY A 123 -23.57 45.29 12.27
C GLY A 123 -22.46 45.48 13.30
N ASN A 124 -21.85 44.40 13.80
CA ASN A 124 -20.77 44.50 14.78
C ASN A 124 -19.41 44.74 14.09
N SER A 125 -18.60 45.60 14.69
CA SER A 125 -17.26 45.92 14.19
C SER A 125 -16.29 44.77 14.41
N ARG A 126 -15.37 44.58 13.45
CA ARG A 126 -14.31 43.54 13.50
C ARG A 126 -13.40 43.64 14.72
N GLU A 127 -13.25 44.85 15.25
CA GLU A 127 -12.45 45.12 16.44
C GLU A 127 -13.09 44.58 17.72
N SER A 128 -14.41 44.35 17.73
CA SER A 128 -15.13 43.87 18.92
C SER A 128 -14.89 42.40 19.24
N CYS A 129 -14.30 41.64 18.31
CA CYS A 129 -13.94 40.23 18.48
C CYS A 129 -12.45 39.98 18.24
N GLU A 130 -11.62 41.03 18.25
CA GLU A 130 -10.16 40.92 18.23
C GLU A 130 -9.66 40.53 19.63
N LEU A 131 -8.67 39.64 19.69
CA LEU A 131 -8.00 39.21 20.93
C LEU A 131 -7.08 40.29 21.50
#